data_AF-A0A7J7NYT5-F1
#
_entry.id   AF-A0A7J7NYT5-F1
#
_cell.length_a   1.000
_cell.length_b   1.000
_cell.length_c   1.000
_cell.angle_alpha   90.00
_cell.angle_beta   90.00
_cell.angle_gamma   90.00
#
_symmetry.space_group_name_H-M   'P 1'
#
loop_
_entity.id
_entity.type
_entity.pdbx_description
1 polymer ?
#
loop_
_entity_poly.entity_id
_entity_poly.type
_entity_poly.pdbx_seq_one_letter_code
_entity_poly.pdbx_strand_id
1 'polypeptide(L)' 'MKLDSKIPWYPWVIKGEVKGYALVYKGDLTFVTVRGAGYEVPCYEPLRSLALIKHFLDGKPLRMVPPQK' A
#
# COMPACT_ATOMS: atom_id res chain seq x y z
N MET A 1 16.66 -5.59 14.35
CA MET A 1 15.36 -6.30 14.35
C MET A 1 15.14 -6.90 12.96
N LYS A 2 14.91 -8.21 12.83
CA LYS A 2 14.68 -8.88 11.53
C LYS A 2 13.19 -9.18 11.40
N LEU A 3 12.52 -8.56 10.43
CA LEU A 3 11.10 -8.77 10.15
C LEU A 3 10.95 -9.67 8.93
N ASP A 4 10.24 -10.78 9.08
CA ASP A 4 9.97 -11.71 7.99
C ASP A 4 8.83 -11.21 7.10
N SER A 5 9.02 -11.25 5.77
CA SER A 5 7.97 -10.93 4.82
C SER A 5 6.97 -12.08 4.67
N LYS A 6 5.67 -11.75 4.64
CA LYS A 6 4.56 -12.62 4.23
C LYS A 6 4.24 -12.45 2.75
N ILE A 7 4.21 -11.20 2.27
CA ILE A 7 4.07 -10.86 0.85
C ILE A 7 5.24 -9.95 0.49
N PRO A 8 6.10 -10.31 -0.49
CA PRO A 8 7.24 -9.49 -0.89
C PRO A 8 6.79 -8.17 -1.51
N TRP A 9 7.71 -7.21 -1.65
CA TRP A 9 7.46 -5.88 -2.21
C TRP A 9 6.65 -5.92 -3.52
N TYR A 10 5.47 -5.28 -3.54
CA TYR A 10 4.57 -5.28 -4.70
C TYR A 10 3.95 -3.90 -4.97
N PRO A 11 3.63 -3.57 -6.24
CA PRO A 11 2.91 -2.34 -6.57
C PRO A 11 1.44 -2.48 -6.21
N TRP A 12 0.88 -1.47 -5.53
CA TRP A 12 -0.55 -1.41 -5.27
C TRP A 12 -1.24 -0.41 -6.20
N VAL A 13 -2.46 -0.75 -6.60
CA VAL A 13 -3.19 -0.02 -7.65
C VAL A 13 -4.56 0.46 -7.24
N ILE A 14 -4.92 1.62 -7.78
CA ILE A 14 -6.29 2.12 -7.81
C ILE A 14 -6.63 2.41 -9.27
N LYS A 15 -7.74 1.84 -9.77
CA LYS A 15 -8.22 2.03 -11.15
C LYS A 15 -7.15 1.73 -12.22
N GLY A 16 -6.33 0.70 -12.02
CA GLY A 16 -5.29 0.28 -12.97
C GLY A 16 -3.98 1.06 -12.89
N GLU A 17 -3.89 2.11 -12.06
CA GLU A 17 -2.68 2.90 -11.91
C GLU A 17 -1.95 2.60 -10.62
N VAL A 18 -0.61 2.51 -10.69
CA VAL A 18 0.27 2.29 -9.52
C VAL A 18 0.27 3.53 -8.65
N LYS A 19 -0.21 3.37 -7.41
CA LYS A 19 -0.30 4.44 -6.41
C LYS A 19 0.81 4.37 -5.36
N GLY A 20 1.64 3.33 -5.43
CA GLY A 20 2.85 3.15 -4.64
C GLY A 20 3.15 1.66 -4.52
N TYR A 21 3.89 1.30 -3.47
CA TYR A 21 4.29 -0.07 -3.19
C TYR A 21 3.98 -0.47 -1.75
N ALA A 22 3.80 -1.76 -1.53
CA ALA A 22 3.53 -2.31 -0.22
C ALA A 22 4.37 -3.56 0.06
N LEU A 23 4.63 -3.81 1.35
CA LEU A 23 5.31 -4.98 1.91
C LEU A 23 4.48 -5.46 3.08
N VAL A 24 4.08 -6.73 3.08
CA VAL A 24 3.34 -7.32 4.21
C VAL A 24 4.29 -8.20 4.98
N TYR A 25 4.45 -7.90 6.26
CA TYR A 25 5.24 -8.71 7.19
C TYR A 25 4.36 -9.76 7.89
N LYS A 26 5.00 -10.76 8.49
CA LYS A 26 4.33 -11.63 9.46
C LYS A 26 3.97 -10.80 10.70
N GLY A 27 2.83 -11.09 11.34
CA GLY A 27 2.34 -10.36 12.51
C GLY A 27 1.52 -9.11 12.19
N ASP A 28 0.76 -9.13 11.09
CA ASP A 28 -0.24 -8.13 10.70
C ASP A 28 0.28 -6.69 10.51
N LEU A 29 1.59 -6.55 10.29
CA LEU A 29 2.22 -5.29 9.91
C LEU A 29 2.31 -5.16 8.38
N THR A 30 1.82 -4.05 7.85
CA THR A 30 1.97 -3.69 6.44
C THR A 30 2.69 -2.36 6.30
N PHE A 31 3.79 -2.35 5.56
CA PHE A 31 4.49 -1.13 5.18
C PHE A 31 4.05 -0.69 3.79
N VAL A 32 3.72 0.60 3.63
CA VAL A 32 3.18 1.14 2.38
C VAL A 32 3.88 2.46 2.04
N THR A 33 4.17 2.65 0.76
CA THR A 33 4.56 3.94 0.19
C THR A 33 3.42 4.49 -0.65
N VAL A 34 3.30 5.82 -0.68
CA VAL A 34 2.34 6.54 -1.54
C VAL A 34 3.15 7.34 -2.54
N ARG A 35 3.06 6.97 -3.81
CA ARG A 35 3.72 7.68 -4.92
C ARG A 35 3.22 9.12 -4.94
N GLY A 36 4.11 10.09 -5.16
CA GLY A 36 3.76 11.50 -5.32
C GLY A 36 3.38 12.25 -4.03
N ALA A 37 3.37 11.56 -2.88
CA ALA A 37 3.11 12.19 -1.60
C ALA A 37 4.41 12.69 -0.95
N GLY A 38 4.33 13.87 -0.32
CA GLY A 38 5.37 14.39 0.57
C GLY A 38 5.18 13.91 2.01
N TYR A 39 5.66 14.73 2.97
CA TYR A 39 5.57 14.43 4.40
C TYR A 39 4.11 14.28 4.87
N GLU A 40 3.25 15.22 4.47
CA GLU A 40 1.81 15.19 4.80
C GLU A 40 1.02 14.49 3.70
N VAL A 41 1.06 13.15 3.69
CA VAL A 41 0.41 12.33 2.65
C VAL A 41 -1.04 12.76 2.31
N PRO A 42 -1.94 13.04 3.27
CA PRO A 42 -3.30 13.47 2.96
C PRO A 42 -3.38 14.82 2.24
N CYS A 43 -2.42 15.72 2.45
CA CYS A 43 -2.37 17.05 1.82
C CYS A 43 -1.98 16.94 0.34
N TYR A 44 -0.97 16.12 0.03
CA TYR A 44 -0.48 15.96 -1.35
C TYR A 44 -1.34 15.00 -2.18
N GLU A 45 -1.84 13.92 -1.58
CA GLU A 45 -2.53 12.84 -2.29
C GLU A 45 -3.79 12.39 -1.53
N PRO A 46 -4.83 13.25 -1.43
CA PRO A 46 -5.99 13.01 -0.58
C PRO A 46 -6.77 11.74 -0.94
N LEU A 47 -6.95 11.47 -2.23
CA LEU A 47 -7.67 10.27 -2.69
C LEU A 47 -6.92 8.97 -2.37
N ARG A 48 -5.58 8.98 -2.45
CA ARG A 48 -4.74 7.82 -2.12
C ARG A 48 -4.72 7.59 -0.61
N SER A 49 -4.62 8.67 0.16
CA SER A 49 -4.66 8.62 1.62
C SER A 49 -6.00 8.06 2.13
N LEU A 50 -7.13 8.54 1.58
CA LEU A 50 -8.45 8.02 1.95
C LEU A 50 -8.60 6.53 1.61
N ALA A 51 -8.12 6.10 0.44
CA ALA A 51 -8.14 4.69 0.09
C ALA A 51 -7.31 3.86 1.09
N LEU A 52 -6.13 4.34 1.47
CA LEU A 52 -5.23 3.65 2.40
C LEU A 52 -5.87 3.48 3.78
N ILE A 53 -6.43 4.56 4.35
CA ILE A 53 -7.06 4.48 5.68
C ILE A 53 -8.32 3.61 5.66
N LYS A 54 -9.09 3.63 4.56
CA LYS A 54 -10.25 2.75 4.41
C LYS A 54 -9.85 1.27 4.38
N HIS A 55 -8.79 0.91 3.64
CA HIS A 55 -8.30 -0.47 3.62
C HIS A 55 -7.77 -0.91 4.99
N PHE A 56 -7.08 -0.02 5.70
CA PHE A 56 -6.61 -0.27 7.05
C PHE A 56 -7.76 -0.54 8.03
N LEU A 57 -8.77 0.32 8.06
CA LEU A 57 -9.93 0.17 8.94
C LEU A 57 -10.79 -1.06 8.60
N ASP A 58 -10.90 -1.39 7.31
CA ASP A 58 -11.60 -2.59 6.84
C ASP A 58 -10.80 -3.90 7.09
N GLY A 59 -9.53 -3.82 7.51
CA GLY A 59 -8.65 -4.98 7.63
C GLY A 59 -8.35 -5.67 6.29
N LYS A 60 -8.45 -4.95 5.17
CA LYS A 60 -8.28 -5.49 3.81
C LYS A 60 -6.91 -5.12 3.25
N PRO A 61 -6.21 -6.04 2.58
CA PRO A 61 -4.95 -5.72 1.92
C PRO A 61 -5.17 -4.79 0.72
N LEU A 62 -4.15 -3.97 0.41
CA LEU A 62 -4.15 -3.16 -0.81
C LEU A 62 -4.13 -4.06 -2.04
N ARG A 63 -4.88 -3.67 -3.09
CA ARG A 63 -4.97 -4.47 -4.31
C ARG A 63 -3.63 -4.56 -5.02
N MET A 64 -3.19 -5.80 -5.25
CA MET A 64 -2.06 -6.14 -6.10
C MET A 64 -2.44 -6.07 -7.58
N VAL A 65 -1.48 -5.76 -8.45
CA VAL A 65 -1.59 -6.11 -9.87
C VAL A 65 -1.17 -7.57 -10.01
N PRO A 66 -1.96 -8.45 -10.63
CA PRO A 66 -1.45 -9.76 -11.05
C PRO A 66 -0.27 -9.53 -12.00
N PRO A 67 0.86 -10.24 -11.86
CA PRO A 67 1.95 -10.08 -12.80
C PRO A 67 1.43 -10.28 -14.24
N GLN A 68 1.56 -9.25 -15.09
CA GLN A 68 1.39 -9.44 -16.52
C GLN A 68 2.48 -10.43 -16.97
N LYS A 69 2.06 -11.57 -17.53
CA LYS A 69 2.95 -12.53 -18.20
C LYS A 69 3.63 -11.88 -19.40
#